data_AF-A0A3B8RSK0-F1
#
_entry.id   AF-A0A3B8RSK0-F1
#
_cell.length_a   1.000
_cell.length_b   1.000
_cell.length_c   1.000
_cell.angle_alpha   90.00
_cell.angle_beta   90.00
_cell.angle_gamma   90.00
#
_symmetry.space_group_name_H-M   'P 1'
#
loop_
_entity.id
_entity.type
_entity.pdbx_description
1 polymer ?
#
loop_
_entity_poly.entity_id
_entity_poly.type
_entity_poly.pdbx_seq_one_letter_code
_entity_poly.pdbx_strand_id
1 'polypeptide(L)'
;MLADSEFENRISSIDKEQREENIPIYTRPFNAIHRYAVNYKIPVILGGFQLFRSNDKYDSLNLANTISEWYDKKYGDRIKKDFSKGYVAL
;
A
#
# COMPACT_ATOMS: atom_id res chain seq x y z
N MET A 1 -12.06 -7.03 13.38
CA MET A 1 -10.63 -7.20 13.10
C MET A 1 -10.53 -8.01 11.82
N LEU A 2 -9.87 -7.47 10.79
CA LEU A 2 -9.73 -8.13 9.49
C LEU A 2 -8.84 -9.39 9.65
N ALA A 3 -9.17 -10.49 8.98
CA ALA A 3 -8.34 -11.70 9.02
C ALA A 3 -7.17 -11.62 8.03
N ASP A 4 -6.07 -12.31 8.33
CA ASP A 4 -4.86 -12.32 7.49
C ASP A 4 -5.12 -12.84 6.08
N SER A 5 -5.89 -13.93 5.98
CA SER A 5 -6.31 -14.49 4.70
C SER A 5 -7.18 -13.53 3.90
N GLU A 6 -8.02 -12.76 4.58
CA GLU A 6 -8.87 -11.76 3.94
C GLU A 6 -8.04 -10.59 3.41
N PHE A 7 -7.11 -10.08 4.20
CA PHE A 7 -6.14 -9.08 3.73
C PHE A 7 -5.37 -9.57 2.52
N GLU A 8 -4.81 -10.78 2.59
CA GLU A 8 -3.97 -11.38 1.55
C GLU A 8 -4.73 -11.50 0.22
N ASN A 9 -5.99 -11.95 0.28
CA ASN A 9 -6.85 -12.06 -0.90
C ASN A 9 -7.13 -10.69 -1.52
N ARG A 10 -7.45 -9.69 -0.70
CA ARG A 10 -7.75 -8.33 -1.14
C ARG A 10 -6.55 -7.67 -1.80
N ILE A 11 -5.39 -7.70 -1.14
CA ILE A 11 -4.18 -7.06 -1.66
C ILE A 11 -3.63 -7.79 -2.89
N SER A 12 -3.75 -9.12 -2.93
CA SER A 12 -3.38 -9.91 -4.12
C SER A 12 -4.26 -9.61 -5.33
N SER A 13 -5.56 -9.36 -5.13
CA SER A 13 -6.47 -8.94 -6.21
C SER A 13 -6.06 -7.59 -6.78
N ILE A 14 -5.82 -6.60 -5.91
CA ILE A 14 -5.37 -5.27 -6.31
C ILE A 14 -4.05 -5.34 -7.08
N ASP A 15 -3.08 -6.12 -6.60
CA ASP A 15 -1.80 -6.31 -7.29
C ASP A 15 -1.94 -7.02 -8.65
N LYS A 16 -2.92 -7.93 -8.79
CA LYS A 16 -3.23 -8.56 -10.08
C LYS A 16 -3.79 -7.52 -11.05
N GLU A 17 -4.77 -6.71 -10.65
CA GLU A 17 -5.36 -5.65 -11.46
C GLU A 17 -4.28 -4.65 -11.94
N GLN A 18 -3.40 -4.21 -11.04
CA GLN A 18 -2.30 -3.30 -11.38
C GLN A 18 -1.32 -3.89 -12.39
N ARG A 19 -1.10 -5.22 -12.36
CA ARG A 19 -0.28 -5.92 -13.35
C ARG A 19 -0.96 -5.94 -14.71
N GLU A 20 -2.26 -6.22 -14.75
CA GLU A 20 -3.06 -6.24 -15.98
C GLU A 20 -3.14 -4.84 -16.62
N GLU A 21 -3.20 -3.79 -15.79
CA GLU A 21 -3.16 -2.39 -16.22
C GLU A 21 -1.77 -1.86 -16.56
N ASN A 22 -0.72 -2.69 -16.48
CA ASN A 22 0.67 -2.31 -16.71
C ASN A 22 1.18 -1.14 -15.83
N ILE A 23 0.65 -1.00 -14.60
CA ILE A 23 1.13 0.02 -13.66
C ILE A 23 2.60 -0.25 -13.32
N PRO A 24 3.49 0.75 -13.38
CA PRO A 24 4.89 0.57 -13.03
C PRO A 24 5.08 0.08 -11.60
N ILE A 25 5.94 -0.92 -11.40
CA ILE A 25 6.11 -1.61 -10.11
C ILE A 25 6.41 -0.68 -8.93
N TYR A 26 7.15 0.41 -9.18
CA TYR A 26 7.55 1.39 -8.15
C TYR A 26 6.39 2.27 -7.66
N THR A 27 5.32 2.45 -8.45
CA THR A 27 4.14 3.22 -8.04
C THR A 27 3.03 2.36 -7.43
N ARG A 28 3.09 1.04 -7.63
CA ARG A 28 2.06 0.09 -7.19
C ARG A 28 1.72 0.17 -5.70
N PRO A 29 2.67 0.28 -4.75
CA PRO A 29 2.33 0.36 -3.33
C PRO A 29 1.43 1.56 -3.00
N PHE A 30 1.79 2.76 -3.50
CA PHE A 30 0.99 3.97 -3.31
C PHE A 30 -0.38 3.86 -3.98
N ASN A 31 -0.43 3.35 -5.20
CA ASN A 31 -1.69 3.14 -5.90
C ASN A 31 -2.57 2.10 -5.19
N ALA A 32 -1.97 1.06 -4.62
CA ALA A 32 -2.68 0.01 -3.89
C ALA A 32 -3.31 0.55 -2.61
N ILE A 33 -2.61 1.43 -1.87
CA ILE A 33 -3.18 2.10 -0.70
C ILE A 33 -4.47 2.85 -1.07
N HIS A 34 -4.43 3.63 -2.15
CA HIS A 34 -5.61 4.35 -2.64
C HIS A 34 -6.75 3.40 -3.02
N ARG A 35 -6.47 2.38 -3.84
CA ARG A 35 -7.47 1.38 -4.26
C ARG A 35 -8.08 0.65 -3.09
N TYR A 36 -7.26 0.24 -2.12
CA TYR A 36 -7.72 -0.46 -0.93
C TYR A 36 -8.68 0.43 -0.11
N ALA A 37 -8.33 1.71 0.07
CA ALA A 37 -9.18 2.67 0.77
C ALA A 37 -10.54 2.84 0.08
N VAL A 38 -10.55 2.99 -1.25
CA VAL A 38 -11.77 3.16 -2.05
C VAL A 38 -12.62 1.89 -2.07
N ASN A 39 -12.03 0.74 -2.39
CA ASN A 39 -12.75 -0.52 -2.58
C ASN A 39 -13.39 -1.02 -1.28
N TYR A 40 -12.71 -0.84 -0.15
CA TYR A 40 -13.15 -1.36 1.15
C TYR A 40 -13.70 -0.29 2.09
N LYS A 41 -13.78 0.97 1.64
CA LYS A 41 -14.27 2.12 2.42
C LYS A 41 -13.56 2.28 3.77
N ILE A 42 -12.26 1.96 3.80
CA ILE A 42 -11.43 2.11 4.99
C ILE A 42 -10.61 3.39 4.81
N PRO A 43 -10.74 4.40 5.69
CA PRO A 43 -9.88 5.57 5.63
C PRO A 43 -8.44 5.12 5.89
N VAL A 44 -7.51 5.48 5.01
CA VAL A 44 -6.09 5.17 5.19
C VAL A 44 -5.34 6.47 5.46
N ILE A 45 -4.69 6.53 6.62
CA ILE A 45 -3.92 7.70 7.05
C ILE A 45 -2.48 7.52 6.56
N LEU A 46 -2.01 8.45 5.72
CA LEU A 46 -0.66 8.42 5.14
C LEU A 46 0.40 9.15 5.98
N GLY A 47 0.00 9.81 7.08
CA GLY A 47 0.91 10.58 7.94
C GLY A 47 0.39 10.75 9.36
N GLY A 48 1.29 10.67 10.35
CA GLY A 48 0.98 10.72 11.78
C GLY A 48 1.72 9.66 12.60
N PHE A 49 3.04 9.55 12.40
CA PHE A 49 3.81 8.36 12.80
C PHE A 49 4.02 8.12 14.30
N GLN A 50 3.61 9.03 15.20
CA GLN A 50 4.07 8.96 16.60
C GLN A 50 2.99 9.01 17.68
N LEU A 51 1.74 9.38 17.38
CA LEU A 51 0.74 9.63 18.43
C LEU A 51 -0.39 8.61 18.51
N PHE A 52 -0.60 7.81 17.47
CA PHE A 52 -1.70 6.84 17.41
C PHE A 52 -1.20 5.51 16.84
N ARG A 53 -0.67 4.65 17.71
CA ARG A 53 -0.47 3.23 17.38
C ARG A 53 -1.63 2.46 17.97
N SER A 54 -2.40 1.82 17.13
CA SER A 54 -3.39 0.83 17.55
C SER A 54 -2.83 -0.57 17.35
N ASN A 55 -3.32 -1.51 18.15
CA ASN A 55 -2.89 -2.91 18.11
C ASN A 55 -3.48 -3.67 16.90
N ASP A 56 -4.44 -3.09 16.17
CA ASP A 56 -5.01 -3.69 14.97
C ASP A 56 -4.19 -3.29 13.73
N LYS A 57 -3.44 -4.25 13.17
CA LYS A 57 -2.61 -4.04 11.97
C LYS A 57 -3.38 -3.64 10.70
N TYR A 58 -4.70 -3.82 10.69
CA TYR A 58 -5.55 -3.56 9.52
C TYR A 58 -6.46 -2.34 9.69
N ASP A 59 -6.23 -1.56 10.74
CA ASP A 59 -6.94 -0.31 10.93
C ASP A 59 -6.40 0.82 10.05
N SER A 60 -7.07 1.97 10.13
CA SER A 60 -6.75 3.16 9.33
C SER A 60 -5.34 3.70 9.54
N LEU A 61 -4.70 3.39 10.68
CA LEU A 61 -3.40 3.90 11.10
C LEU A 61 -2.26 2.99 10.60
N ASN A 62 -2.48 1.69 10.58
CA ASN A 62 -1.46 0.70 10.24
C ASN A 62 -1.55 0.20 8.79
N LEU A 63 -2.72 0.28 8.15
CA LEU A 63 -2.97 -0.33 6.85
C LEU A 63 -2.03 0.15 5.73
N ALA A 64 -1.63 1.43 5.72
CA ALA A 64 -0.65 1.96 4.77
C ALA A 64 0.70 1.25 4.88
N ASN A 65 1.17 1.04 6.13
CA ASN A 65 2.42 0.34 6.41
C ASN A 65 2.29 -1.14 6.06
N THR A 66 1.19 -1.78 6.45
CA THR A 66 0.92 -3.19 6.17
C THR A 66 0.89 -3.50 4.67
N ILE A 67 0.29 -2.62 3.86
CA ILE A 67 0.33 -2.72 2.39
C ILE A 67 1.76 -2.54 1.87
N SER A 68 2.47 -1.52 2.35
CA SER A 68 3.85 -1.25 1.91
C SER A 68 4.79 -2.42 2.21
N GLU A 69 4.68 -3.00 3.41
CA GLU A 69 5.43 -4.19 3.81
C GLU A 69 5.09 -5.41 2.95
N TRP A 70 3.82 -5.58 2.56
CA TRP A 70 3.43 -6.68 1.67
C TRP A 70 4.11 -6.56 0.30
N TYR A 71 4.13 -5.36 -0.28
CA TYR A 71 4.83 -5.12 -1.55
C TYR A 71 6.34 -5.28 -1.42
N ASP A 72 6.93 -4.75 -0.35
CA ASP A 72 8.37 -4.91 -0.07
C ASP A 72 8.73 -6.40 0.10
N LYS A 73 7.90 -7.22 0.77
CA LYS A 73 8.10 -8.68 0.87
C LYS A 73 7.96 -9.40 -0.47
N LYS A 74 6.96 -9.03 -1.28
CA LYS A 74 6.65 -9.72 -2.54
C LYS A 74 7.66 -9.42 -3.65
N TYR A 75 8.12 -8.18 -3.72
CA TYR A 75 8.91 -7.68 -4.85
C TYR A 75 10.34 -7.30 -4.45
N GLY A 76 10.62 -7.09 -3.17
CA GLY A 76 11.95 -6.77 -2.64
C GLY A 76 12.62 -5.63 -3.40
N ASP A 77 13.86 -5.88 -3.80
CA ASP A 77 14.72 -4.92 -4.50
C ASP A 77 14.19 -4.46 -5.88
N ARG A 78 13.13 -5.09 -6.41
CA ARG A 78 12.49 -4.65 -7.66
C ARG A 78 11.70 -3.36 -7.48
N ILE A 79 11.25 -3.06 -6.26
CA ILE A 79 10.70 -1.76 -5.90
C ILE A 79 11.89 -0.87 -5.51
N LYS A 80 12.75 -0.54 -6.48
CA LYS A 80 13.74 0.52 -6.23
C LYS A 80 12.98 1.81 -6.01
N LYS A 81 12.92 2.25 -4.76
CA LYS A 81 12.44 3.57 -4.38
C LYS A 81 13.42 4.57 -4.99
N ASP A 82 13.00 5.25 -6.05
CA ASP A 82 13.79 6.30 -6.67
C ASP A 82 13.70 7.54 -5.77
N PHE A 83 14.79 7.79 -5.02
CA PHE A 83 14.96 8.98 -4.19
C PHE A 83 15.67 10.12 -4.94
N SER A 84 15.80 10.02 -6.26
CA SER A 84 16.24 11.16 -7.05
C SER A 84 15.30 12.34 -6.80
N LYS A 85 15.85 13.55 -6.83
CA LYS A 85 15.03 14.76 -6.76
C LYS A 85 14.10 14.73 -7.97
N GLY A 86 12.81 14.50 -7.74
CA GLY A 86 11.81 14.59 -8.80
C GLY A 86 11.88 15.97 -9.45
N TYR A 87 11.83 16.02 -10.78
CA TYR A 87 11.73 17.28 -11.50
C TYR A 87 10.29 17.78 -11.37
N VAL A 88 10.11 18.89 -10.66
CA VAL A 88 8.87 19.66 -10.71
C VAL A 88 8.90 20.43 -12.02
N ALA A 89 8.00 20.12 -12.94
CA ALA A 89 7.75 20.99 -14.09
C ALA A 89 7.20 22.32 -13.55
N LEU A 90 7.91 23.41 -13.85
CA LEU A 90 7.47 24.80 -13.59
C LEU A 90 6.49 25.24 -14.69
#